data_AF-A0A0S9Q9M2-F1
#
_entry.id   AF-A0A0S9Q9M2-F1
#
_cell.length_a   1.000
_cell.length_b   1.000
_cell.length_c   1.000
_cell.angle_alpha   90.00
_cell.angle_beta   90.00
_cell.angle_gamma   90.00
#
_symmetry.space_group_name_H-M   'P 1'
#
loop_
_entity.id
_entity.type
_entity.pdbx_description
1 polymer ?
#
loop_
_entity_poly.entity_id
_entity_poly.type
_entity_poly.pdbx_seq_one_letter_code
_entity_poly.pdbx_strand_id
1 'polypeptide(L)'
;MTRAAGLERLSDFLEGPGAAYSADRNTDRGLGNGPSTSMLSPYLRRRLITEAEVVAAADRAFGDGGAEKFVSEVFWRTYFKGHLETHPAAWTDFLAEVGHGHDLLAAEPGLRRIHESAIEGRAGIDGFDDWARELVETGWLHNHARMWFASIWIFTLRLPWALGAAFFMRHLVDGDPASNTLSWRWVAGLHTRGKHYVARAENIRRYTEGRFDPVGLDEYPDALDEPMPPREVALPQADPMPEGDVALLLHLDDLHPESLPLRGTKIVRIGGLIVHAQGASDRVKAADEAAMADALARATARFACPGAPVGNGWADGLPVVTAWAPVGPSATAMPDGCLRVRRAWDDAAWPKSTRGYSRLRSAIPALRGA
;
A
#
# COMPACT_ATOMS: atom_id res chain seq x y z
N MET A 1 3.41 -9.73 13.30
CA MET A 1 2.65 -8.63 12.68
C MET A 1 1.38 -8.44 13.49
N THR A 2 1.37 -7.54 14.49
CA THR A 2 0.24 -7.36 15.42
C THR A 2 -0.10 -5.88 15.57
N ARG A 3 -1.31 -5.56 16.05
CA ARG A 3 -1.66 -4.18 16.39
C ARG A 3 -0.75 -3.60 17.47
N ALA A 4 -0.43 -4.36 18.51
CA ALA A 4 0.46 -3.92 19.59
C ALA A 4 1.85 -3.51 19.06
N ALA A 5 2.46 -4.33 18.20
CA ALA A 5 3.74 -4.01 17.58
C ALA A 5 3.66 -2.77 16.66
N GLY A 6 2.52 -2.53 16.02
CA GLY A 6 2.27 -1.32 15.23
C GLY A 6 2.20 -0.05 16.09
N LEU A 7 1.57 -0.13 17.26
CA LEU A 7 1.49 0.99 18.22
C LEU A 7 2.85 1.26 18.87
N GLU A 8 3.59 0.22 19.24
CA GLU A 8 4.96 0.33 19.76
C GLU A 8 5.87 1.01 18.73
N ARG A 9 5.87 0.54 17.47
CA ARG A 9 6.63 1.16 16.38
C ARG A 9 6.26 2.64 16.18
N LEU A 10 4.98 2.99 16.32
CA LEU A 10 4.52 4.37 16.23
C LEU A 10 5.07 5.21 17.38
N SER A 11 5.03 4.71 18.62
CA SER A 11 5.59 5.39 19.79
C SER A 11 7.09 5.61 19.62
N ASP A 12 7.85 4.56 19.30
CA ASP A 12 9.29 4.62 19.08
C ASP A 12 9.67 5.65 18.01
N PHE A 13 8.90 5.69 16.91
CA PHE A 13 9.10 6.67 15.86
C PHE A 13 8.85 8.10 16.36
N LEU A 14 7.73 8.35 17.04
CA LEU A 14 7.36 9.68 17.50
C LEU A 14 8.29 10.21 18.61
N GLU A 15 8.78 9.32 19.49
CA GLU A 15 9.70 9.67 20.57
C GLU A 15 11.16 9.81 20.10
N GLY A 16 11.50 9.20 18.95
CA GLY A 16 12.85 9.23 18.37
C GLY A 16 12.91 9.95 17.02
N PRO A 17 13.10 9.23 15.90
CA PRO A 17 13.44 9.81 14.60
C PRO A 17 12.33 10.69 13.97
N GLY A 18 11.11 10.65 14.49
CA GLY A 18 9.97 11.42 14.00
C GLY A 18 10.19 12.93 14.03
N ALA A 19 10.94 13.44 15.02
CA ALA A 19 11.27 14.86 15.12
C ALA A 19 12.11 15.37 13.93
N ALA A 20 12.97 14.51 13.36
CA ALA A 20 13.81 14.82 12.21
C ALA A 20 13.19 14.40 10.87
N TYR A 21 11.98 13.84 10.87
CA TYR A 21 11.36 13.22 9.68
C TYR A 21 11.38 14.12 8.45
N SER A 22 11.06 15.41 8.60
CA SER A 22 11.06 16.34 7.46
C SER A 22 12.43 16.46 6.78
N ALA A 23 13.52 16.43 7.55
CA ALA A 23 14.88 16.55 7.05
C ALA A 23 15.39 15.20 6.50
N ASP A 24 15.06 14.11 7.18
CA ASP A 24 15.72 12.82 6.97
C ASP A 24 14.97 11.87 6.03
N ARG A 25 13.65 12.05 5.81
CA ARG A 25 12.81 11.07 5.07
C ARG A 25 13.26 10.72 3.63
N ASN A 26 14.14 11.52 3.05
CA ASN A 26 14.66 11.27 1.70
C ASN A 26 15.92 10.41 1.70
N THR A 27 16.58 10.23 2.85
CA THR A 27 17.87 9.56 2.97
C THR A 27 17.69 8.09 3.29
N ASP A 28 18.18 7.21 2.41
CA ASP A 28 18.24 5.76 2.60
C ASP A 28 19.62 5.35 3.17
N ARG A 29 19.68 5.23 4.50
CA ARG A 29 20.90 4.85 5.23
C ARG A 29 21.21 3.34 5.15
N GLY A 30 20.39 2.53 4.50
CA GLY A 30 20.54 1.07 4.43
C GLY A 30 20.19 0.33 5.75
N LEU A 31 20.10 -0.99 5.68
CA LEU A 31 19.61 -1.87 6.76
C LEU A 31 20.43 -1.84 8.07
N GLY A 32 21.71 -1.45 8.00
CA GLY A 32 22.61 -1.42 9.15
C GLY A 32 22.49 -0.17 10.03
N ASN A 33 21.72 0.82 9.58
CA ASN A 33 21.52 2.10 10.26
C ASN A 33 20.06 2.25 10.70
N GLY A 34 19.81 3.09 11.71
CA GLY A 34 18.44 3.40 12.13
C GLY A 34 17.61 4.00 10.99
N PRO A 35 16.34 3.57 10.80
CA PRO A 35 15.52 4.03 9.69
C PRO A 35 15.25 5.53 9.80
N SER A 36 15.27 6.22 8.66
CA SER A 36 14.91 7.64 8.53
C SER A 36 13.38 7.87 8.48
N THR A 37 12.60 6.79 8.47
CA THR A 37 11.13 6.81 8.34
C THR A 37 10.47 5.92 9.40
N SER A 38 9.14 6.00 9.51
CA SER A 38 8.39 5.34 10.57
C SER A 38 8.30 3.81 10.46
N MET A 39 8.55 3.25 9.28
CA MET A 39 8.33 1.82 8.98
C MET A 39 6.92 1.31 9.36
N LEU A 40 5.91 2.19 9.37
CA LEU A 40 4.53 1.84 9.74
C LEU A 40 3.72 1.25 8.57
N SER A 41 4.25 1.30 7.35
CA SER A 41 3.53 0.85 6.15
C SER A 41 3.01 -0.60 6.22
N PRO A 42 3.71 -1.59 6.83
CA PRO A 42 3.17 -2.95 6.97
C PRO A 42 1.91 -3.04 7.84
N TYR A 43 1.83 -2.19 8.87
CA TYR A 43 0.70 -2.13 9.80
C TYR A 43 -0.47 -1.33 9.21
N LEU A 44 -0.16 -0.19 8.57
CA LEU A 44 -1.16 0.65 7.91
C LEU A 44 -1.77 -0.03 6.68
N ARG A 45 -1.01 -0.81 5.90
CA ARG A 45 -1.51 -1.61 4.77
C ARG A 45 -2.74 -2.42 5.17
N ARG A 46 -2.70 -3.03 6.35
CA ARG A 46 -3.73 -3.93 6.88
C ARG A 46 -4.67 -3.26 7.87
N ARG A 47 -4.49 -1.95 8.13
CA ARG A 47 -5.12 -1.22 9.25
C ARG A 47 -5.07 -2.00 10.57
N LEU A 48 -3.90 -2.50 10.97
CA LEU A 48 -3.70 -2.93 12.35
C LEU A 48 -3.70 -1.72 13.30
N ILE A 49 -3.18 -0.60 12.79
CA ILE A 49 -3.36 0.76 13.30
C ILE A 49 -4.03 1.58 12.19
N THR A 50 -4.86 2.55 12.55
CA THR A 50 -5.59 3.37 11.59
C THR A 50 -4.85 4.67 11.26
N GLU A 51 -5.15 5.24 10.10
CA GLU A 51 -4.65 6.54 9.65
C GLU A 51 -4.97 7.65 10.66
N ALA A 52 -6.19 7.63 11.21
CA ALA A 52 -6.64 8.59 12.21
C ALA A 52 -5.84 8.48 13.53
N GLU A 53 -5.55 7.26 13.98
CA GLU A 53 -4.71 7.04 15.17
C GLU A 53 -3.29 7.56 14.99
N VAL A 54 -2.69 7.30 13.82
CA VAL A 54 -1.33 7.75 13.50
C VAL A 54 -1.25 9.27 13.45
N VAL A 55 -2.21 9.92 12.76
CA VAL A 55 -2.26 11.39 12.67
C VAL A 55 -2.50 12.02 14.04
N ALA A 56 -3.48 11.52 14.80
CA ALA A 56 -3.75 12.04 16.13
C ALA A 56 -2.57 11.86 17.09
N ALA A 57 -1.82 10.76 16.99
CA ALA A 57 -0.62 10.54 17.79
C ALA A 57 0.51 11.52 17.41
N ALA A 58 0.74 11.73 16.10
CA ALA A 58 1.75 12.67 15.62
C ALA A 58 1.44 14.13 16.03
N ASP A 59 0.15 14.50 15.98
CA ASP A 59 -0.32 15.83 16.37
C ASP A 59 -0.13 16.07 17.88
N ARG A 60 -0.39 15.05 18.71
CA ARG A 60 -0.08 15.11 20.14
C ARG A 60 1.41 15.20 20.43
N ALA A 61 2.25 14.50 19.66
CA ALA A 61 3.69 14.44 19.90
C ALA A 61 4.42 15.74 19.51
N PHE A 62 4.04 16.35 18.39
CA PHE A 62 4.77 17.49 17.82
C PHE A 62 3.98 18.82 17.83
N GLY A 63 2.72 18.78 18.28
CA GLY A 63 1.82 19.94 18.26
C GLY A 63 1.29 20.25 16.86
N ASP A 64 0.42 21.26 16.81
CA ASP A 64 -0.18 21.73 15.56
C ASP A 64 0.91 22.20 14.58
N GLY A 65 0.89 21.66 13.36
CA GLY A 65 1.89 21.95 12.33
C GLY A 65 3.20 21.17 12.45
N GLY A 66 3.58 20.70 13.65
CA GLY A 66 4.86 20.04 13.90
C GLY A 66 5.05 18.71 13.13
N ALA A 67 3.95 18.04 12.79
CA ALA A 67 3.93 16.77 12.08
C ALA A 67 3.57 16.87 10.58
N GLU A 68 3.47 18.07 9.99
CA GLU A 68 2.86 18.28 8.66
C GLU A 68 3.38 17.36 7.56
N LYS A 69 4.71 17.19 7.47
CA LYS A 69 5.31 16.32 6.45
C LYS A 69 4.94 14.86 6.69
N PHE A 70 4.99 14.38 7.92
CA PHE A 70 4.62 13.00 8.24
C PHE A 70 3.12 12.74 7.98
N VAL A 71 2.26 13.66 8.42
CA VAL A 71 0.82 13.59 8.19
C VAL A 71 0.50 13.62 6.69
N SER A 72 1.18 14.46 5.90
CA SER A 72 1.02 14.48 4.43
C SER A 72 1.31 13.10 3.82
N GLU A 73 2.32 12.39 4.30
CA GLU A 73 2.70 11.06 3.80
C GLU A 73 1.69 9.98 4.20
N VAL A 74 1.04 10.10 5.37
CA VAL A 74 -0.14 9.26 5.70
C VAL A 74 -1.28 9.51 4.71
N PHE A 75 -1.55 10.77 4.36
CA PHE A 75 -2.58 11.12 3.38
C PHE A 75 -2.24 10.71 1.94
N TRP A 76 -0.96 10.48 1.58
CA TRP A 76 -0.62 9.89 0.27
C TRP A 76 -1.18 8.48 0.11
N ARG A 77 -1.15 7.66 1.17
CA ARG A 77 -1.80 6.34 1.16
C ARG A 77 -3.31 6.47 0.97
N THR A 78 -3.95 7.39 1.69
CA THR A 78 -5.39 7.65 1.57
C THR A 78 -5.77 8.16 0.18
N TYR A 79 -4.94 9.03 -0.39
CA TYR A 79 -5.08 9.52 -1.75
C TYR A 79 -5.09 8.38 -2.76
N PHE A 80 -4.09 7.50 -2.72
CA PHE A 80 -4.02 6.40 -3.67
C PHE A 80 -5.21 5.46 -3.54
N LYS A 81 -5.66 5.12 -2.32
CA LYS A 81 -6.87 4.32 -2.14
C LYS A 81 -8.09 5.00 -2.75
N GLY A 82 -8.37 6.26 -2.40
CA GLY A 82 -9.50 6.99 -2.95
C GLY A 82 -9.43 7.19 -4.47
N HIS A 83 -8.22 7.40 -5.02
CA HIS A 83 -8.02 7.53 -6.46
C HIS A 83 -8.31 6.21 -7.19
N LEU A 84 -7.87 5.07 -6.64
CA LEU A 84 -8.13 3.77 -7.24
C LEU A 84 -9.61 3.39 -7.16
N GLU A 85 -10.32 3.78 -6.10
CA GLU A 85 -11.78 3.58 -6.00
C GLU A 85 -12.55 4.32 -7.10
N THR A 86 -12.10 5.50 -7.51
CA THR A 86 -12.71 6.22 -8.64
C THR A 86 -12.09 5.86 -9.98
N HIS A 87 -11.00 5.10 -10.04
CA HIS A 87 -10.36 4.66 -11.27
C HIS A 87 -10.05 3.16 -11.21
N PRO A 88 -11.06 2.29 -10.99
CA PRO A 88 -10.83 0.87 -10.76
C PRO A 88 -10.18 0.18 -11.96
N ALA A 89 -10.37 0.73 -13.18
CA ALA A 89 -9.72 0.24 -14.39
C ALA A 89 -8.18 0.26 -14.27
N ALA A 90 -7.58 1.21 -13.53
CA ALA A 90 -6.13 1.25 -13.33
C ALA A 90 -5.58 -0.03 -12.68
N TRP A 91 -6.39 -0.72 -11.87
CA TRP A 91 -6.03 -2.02 -11.29
C TRP A 91 -6.21 -3.17 -12.30
N THR A 92 -7.33 -3.23 -13.02
CA THR A 92 -7.58 -4.31 -13.99
C THR A 92 -6.63 -4.21 -15.18
N ASP A 93 -6.33 -3.00 -15.64
CA ASP A 93 -5.40 -2.75 -16.73
C ASP A 93 -3.98 -3.13 -16.31
N PHE A 94 -3.57 -2.80 -15.08
CA PHE A 94 -2.32 -3.29 -14.50
C PHE A 94 -2.21 -4.82 -14.55
N LEU A 95 -3.24 -5.55 -14.13
CA LEU A 95 -3.22 -7.02 -14.18
C LEU A 95 -3.13 -7.56 -15.62
N ALA A 96 -3.83 -6.94 -16.56
CA ALA A 96 -3.73 -7.29 -17.98
C ALA A 96 -2.32 -7.01 -18.55
N GLU A 97 -1.71 -5.88 -18.17
CA GLU A 97 -0.35 -5.52 -18.57
C GLU A 97 0.71 -6.47 -17.97
N VAL A 98 0.50 -7.01 -16.77
CA VAL A 98 1.35 -8.10 -16.24
C VAL A 98 1.28 -9.33 -17.15
N GLY A 99 0.08 -9.72 -17.58
CA GLY A 99 -0.11 -10.82 -18.53
C GLY A 99 0.62 -10.59 -19.85
N HIS A 100 0.40 -9.43 -20.48
CA HIS A 100 1.09 -9.06 -21.72
C HIS A 100 2.60 -8.98 -21.54
N GLY A 101 3.08 -8.51 -20.38
CA GLY A 101 4.50 -8.49 -20.05
C GLY A 101 5.10 -9.89 -20.05
N HIS A 102 4.42 -10.88 -19.47
CA HIS A 102 4.87 -12.27 -19.50
C HIS A 102 4.86 -12.87 -20.91
N ASP A 103 3.86 -12.56 -21.73
CA ASP A 103 3.82 -12.97 -23.15
C ASP A 103 5.00 -12.37 -23.92
N LEU A 104 5.39 -11.12 -23.63
CA LEU A 104 6.55 -10.48 -24.23
C LEU A 104 7.86 -11.17 -23.81
N LEU A 105 8.03 -11.48 -22.52
CA LEU A 105 9.17 -12.28 -22.05
C LEU A 105 9.18 -13.69 -22.69
N ALA A 106 8.00 -14.24 -23.00
CA ALA A 106 7.85 -15.50 -23.70
C ALA A 106 8.47 -15.44 -25.10
N ALA A 107 8.13 -14.38 -25.84
CA ALA A 107 8.53 -14.15 -27.22
C ALA A 107 9.98 -13.62 -27.40
N GLU A 108 10.53 -12.92 -26.40
CA GLU A 108 11.81 -12.21 -26.50
C GLU A 108 12.86 -12.71 -25.49
N PRO A 109 13.74 -13.66 -25.87
CA PRO A 109 14.77 -14.20 -24.98
C PRO A 109 15.78 -13.17 -24.46
N GLY A 110 16.02 -12.10 -25.23
CA GLY A 110 16.86 -10.98 -24.81
C GLY A 110 16.25 -10.24 -23.62
N LEU A 111 15.00 -9.81 -23.76
CA LEU A 111 14.25 -9.12 -22.71
C LEU A 111 14.08 -9.99 -21.47
N ARG A 112 13.81 -11.29 -21.66
CA ARG A 112 13.74 -12.26 -20.55
C ARG A 112 15.00 -12.29 -19.70
N ARG A 113 16.18 -12.36 -20.32
CA ARG A 113 17.46 -12.37 -19.59
C ARG A 113 17.71 -11.09 -18.80
N ILE A 114 17.30 -9.94 -19.34
CA ILE A 114 17.37 -8.65 -18.64
C ILE A 114 16.43 -8.67 -17.42
N HIS A 115 15.19 -9.12 -17.61
CA HIS A 115 14.22 -9.24 -16.54
C HIS A 115 14.69 -10.18 -15.42
N GLU A 116 15.16 -11.39 -15.77
CA GLU A 116 15.70 -12.38 -14.81
C GLU A 116 16.87 -11.79 -14.01
N SER A 117 17.83 -11.19 -14.71
CA SER A 117 18.97 -10.53 -14.06
C SER A 117 18.51 -9.40 -13.13
N ALA A 118 17.49 -8.64 -13.50
CA ALA A 118 16.96 -7.56 -12.68
C ALA A 118 16.30 -8.06 -11.39
N ILE A 119 15.42 -9.07 -11.46
CA ILE A 119 14.74 -9.60 -10.27
C ILE A 119 15.66 -10.40 -9.35
N GLU A 120 16.79 -10.89 -9.86
CA GLU A 120 17.82 -11.59 -9.08
C GLU A 120 18.91 -10.66 -8.52
N GLY A 121 18.85 -9.36 -8.82
CA GLY A 121 19.86 -8.37 -8.43
C GLY A 121 21.22 -8.61 -9.08
N ARG A 122 21.25 -8.90 -10.38
CA ARG A 122 22.47 -9.11 -11.17
C ARG A 122 22.44 -8.31 -12.48
N ALA A 123 21.74 -7.18 -12.49
CA ALA A 123 21.70 -6.27 -13.63
C ALA A 123 23.02 -5.51 -13.83
N GLY A 124 23.91 -5.50 -12.82
CA GLY A 124 25.19 -4.81 -12.86
C GLY A 124 25.09 -3.31 -12.60
N ILE A 125 23.96 -2.85 -12.04
CA ILE A 125 23.73 -1.44 -11.69
C ILE A 125 23.83 -1.31 -10.17
N ASP A 126 24.81 -0.51 -9.73
CA ASP A 126 25.04 -0.24 -8.32
C ASP A 126 23.80 0.37 -7.63
N GLY A 127 23.54 -0.03 -6.40
CA GLY A 127 22.28 0.24 -5.70
C GLY A 127 21.08 -0.58 -6.20
N PHE A 128 20.82 -0.65 -7.50
CA PHE A 128 19.67 -1.40 -8.05
C PHE A 128 19.72 -2.89 -7.68
N ASP A 129 20.88 -3.53 -7.88
CA ASP A 129 21.08 -4.94 -7.57
C ASP A 129 20.92 -5.24 -6.06
N ASP A 130 21.37 -4.30 -5.22
CA ASP A 130 21.23 -4.39 -3.77
C ASP A 130 19.78 -4.22 -3.33
N TRP A 131 19.04 -3.26 -3.90
CA TRP A 131 17.62 -3.08 -3.60
C TRP A 131 16.77 -4.28 -4.06
N ALA A 132 17.11 -4.92 -5.18
CA ALA A 132 16.43 -6.14 -5.62
C ALA A 132 16.59 -7.25 -4.58
N ARG A 133 17.82 -7.49 -4.11
CA ARG A 133 18.12 -8.46 -3.05
C ARG A 133 17.46 -8.07 -1.73
N GLU A 134 17.62 -6.84 -1.30
CA GLU A 134 17.05 -6.30 -0.05
C GLU A 134 15.53 -6.46 -0.03
N LEU A 135 14.83 -6.20 -1.14
CA LEU A 135 13.39 -6.41 -1.22
C LEU A 135 13.02 -7.88 -0.99
N VAL A 136 13.72 -8.83 -1.62
CA VAL A 136 13.45 -10.26 -1.47
C VAL A 136 13.80 -10.74 -0.06
N GLU A 137 14.91 -10.26 0.50
CA GLU A 137 15.47 -10.67 1.79
C GLU A 137 14.78 -10.03 2.98
N THR A 138 14.21 -8.84 2.84
CA THR A 138 13.60 -8.08 3.94
C THR A 138 12.08 -7.93 3.79
N GLY A 139 11.59 -7.90 2.56
CA GLY A 139 10.20 -7.61 2.23
C GLY A 139 9.83 -6.13 2.40
N TRP A 140 10.82 -5.24 2.41
CA TRP A 140 10.62 -3.80 2.51
C TRP A 140 11.74 -3.05 1.76
N LEU A 141 11.43 -1.84 1.31
CA LEU A 141 12.41 -0.89 0.78
C LEU A 141 12.05 0.52 1.21
N HIS A 142 13.06 1.38 1.36
CA HIS A 142 12.88 2.82 1.56
C HIS A 142 12.16 3.44 0.34
N ASN A 143 11.29 4.44 0.54
CA ASN A 143 10.49 5.00 -0.56
C ASN A 143 11.34 5.58 -1.71
N HIS A 144 12.45 6.27 -1.40
CA HIS A 144 13.36 6.73 -2.45
C HIS A 144 14.00 5.58 -3.23
N ALA A 145 14.42 4.51 -2.55
CA ALA A 145 14.93 3.31 -3.20
C ALA A 145 13.88 2.69 -4.13
N ARG A 146 12.61 2.64 -3.72
CA ARG A 146 11.49 2.21 -4.58
C ARG A 146 11.36 3.06 -5.84
N MET A 147 11.45 4.38 -5.72
CA MET A 147 11.37 5.30 -6.86
C MET A 147 12.56 5.15 -7.80
N TRP A 148 13.78 5.07 -7.28
CA TRP A 148 14.99 4.83 -8.08
C TRP A 148 14.92 3.48 -8.80
N PHE A 149 14.57 2.41 -8.07
CA PHE A 149 14.38 1.08 -8.62
C PHE A 149 13.39 1.09 -9.78
N ALA A 150 12.20 1.67 -9.58
CA ALA A 150 11.17 1.73 -10.62
C ALA A 150 11.63 2.54 -11.84
N SER A 151 12.32 3.66 -11.64
CA SER A 151 12.83 4.48 -12.73
C SER A 151 13.90 3.74 -13.55
N ILE A 152 14.86 3.10 -12.87
CA ILE A 152 15.91 2.28 -13.52
C ILE A 152 15.28 1.11 -14.28
N TRP A 153 14.33 0.42 -13.67
CA TRP A 153 13.57 -0.68 -14.30
C TRP A 153 12.93 -0.25 -15.62
N ILE A 154 12.20 0.87 -15.61
CA ILE A 154 11.42 1.33 -16.76
C ILE A 154 12.34 1.92 -17.84
N PHE A 155 13.26 2.82 -17.46
CA PHE A 155 13.93 3.68 -18.41
C PHE A 155 15.34 3.20 -18.77
N THR A 156 16.09 2.69 -17.79
CA THR A 156 17.45 2.18 -18.03
C THR A 156 17.42 0.75 -18.56
N LEU A 157 16.65 -0.14 -17.92
CA LEU A 157 16.53 -1.54 -18.33
C LEU A 157 15.49 -1.78 -19.43
N ARG A 158 14.63 -0.78 -19.72
CA ARG A 158 13.56 -0.85 -20.72
C ARG A 158 12.60 -2.02 -20.48
N LEU A 159 12.37 -2.37 -19.22
CA LEU A 159 11.45 -3.44 -18.84
C LEU A 159 10.02 -2.91 -18.69
N PRO A 160 8.99 -3.72 -19.01
CA PRO A 160 7.59 -3.35 -18.76
C PRO A 160 7.36 -2.98 -17.29
N TRP A 161 6.80 -1.80 -17.02
CA TRP A 161 6.62 -1.29 -15.65
C TRP A 161 5.74 -2.23 -14.80
N ALA A 162 4.73 -2.85 -15.40
CA ALA A 162 3.79 -3.73 -14.72
C ALA A 162 4.50 -4.97 -14.12
N LEU A 163 5.55 -5.49 -14.78
CA LEU A 163 6.34 -6.60 -14.24
C LEU A 163 7.13 -6.20 -13.00
N GLY A 164 7.68 -4.98 -12.96
CA GLY A 164 8.36 -4.44 -11.78
C GLY A 164 7.39 -4.20 -10.63
N ALA A 165 6.20 -3.66 -10.93
CA ALA A 165 5.13 -3.52 -9.96
C ALA A 165 4.65 -4.87 -9.40
N ALA A 166 4.57 -5.91 -10.22
CA ALA A 166 4.24 -7.27 -9.80
C ALA A 166 5.35 -7.89 -8.92
N PHE A 167 6.62 -7.68 -9.26
CA PHE A 167 7.75 -8.08 -8.42
C PHE A 167 7.67 -7.41 -7.04
N PHE A 168 7.32 -6.13 -6.98
CA PHE A 168 7.08 -5.43 -5.71
C PHE A 168 5.90 -6.01 -4.94
N MET A 169 4.73 -6.23 -5.56
CA MET A 169 3.57 -6.84 -4.88
C MET A 169 3.87 -8.24 -4.32
N ARG A 170 4.76 -8.99 -4.96
CA ARG A 170 5.17 -10.33 -4.53
C ARG A 170 5.99 -10.31 -3.23
N HIS A 171 6.86 -9.33 -3.07
CA HIS A 171 7.87 -9.32 -2.01
C HIS A 171 7.59 -8.30 -0.90
N LEU A 172 6.89 -7.20 -1.19
CA LEU A 172 6.58 -6.18 -0.19
C LEU A 172 5.57 -6.68 0.85
N VAL A 173 5.99 -6.69 2.12
CA VAL A 173 5.09 -6.94 3.26
C VAL A 173 4.04 -5.84 3.37
N ASP A 174 4.34 -4.63 2.88
CA ASP A 174 3.40 -3.51 2.78
C ASP A 174 2.74 -3.37 1.40
N GLY A 175 2.81 -4.40 0.55
CA GLY A 175 2.24 -4.41 -0.80
C GLY A 175 0.75 -4.07 -0.82
N ASP A 176 0.44 -2.82 -1.18
CA ASP A 176 -0.92 -2.26 -1.27
C ASP A 176 -1.30 -2.09 -2.74
N PRO A 177 -2.44 -2.66 -3.20
CA PRO A 177 -2.86 -2.55 -4.60
C PRO A 177 -2.89 -1.11 -5.11
N ALA A 178 -3.43 -0.18 -4.33
CA ALA A 178 -3.52 1.22 -4.74
C ALA A 178 -2.15 1.91 -4.71
N SER A 179 -1.46 1.83 -3.58
CA SER A 179 -0.20 2.55 -3.39
C SER A 179 0.88 2.03 -4.33
N ASN A 180 0.97 0.72 -4.56
CA ASN A 180 1.95 0.14 -5.47
C ASN A 180 1.65 0.49 -6.92
N THR A 181 0.44 0.18 -7.42
CA THR A 181 0.09 0.38 -8.83
C THR A 181 0.18 1.86 -9.21
N LEU A 182 -0.37 2.76 -8.40
CA LEU A 182 -0.38 4.19 -8.72
C LEU A 182 1.00 4.84 -8.54
N SER A 183 1.85 4.35 -7.63
CA SER A 183 3.24 4.85 -7.52
C SER A 183 4.08 4.46 -8.73
N TRP A 184 3.97 3.22 -9.22
CA TRP A 184 4.67 2.80 -10.44
C TRP A 184 4.17 3.59 -11.67
N ARG A 185 2.85 3.78 -11.80
CA ARG A 185 2.27 4.65 -12.84
C ARG A 185 2.75 6.10 -12.72
N TRP A 186 2.95 6.60 -11.51
CA TRP A 186 3.51 7.94 -11.29
C TRP A 186 4.97 8.03 -11.75
N VAL A 187 5.82 7.05 -11.41
CA VAL A 187 7.21 7.00 -11.89
C VAL A 187 7.26 6.92 -13.42
N ALA A 188 6.38 6.14 -14.04
CA ALA A 188 6.28 6.00 -15.50
C ALA A 188 5.79 7.26 -16.23
N GLY A 189 5.17 8.22 -15.52
CA GLY A 189 4.50 9.39 -16.12
C GLY A 189 3.07 9.15 -16.58
N LEU A 190 2.47 8.00 -16.23
CA LEU A 190 1.10 7.59 -16.56
C LEU A 190 0.07 8.15 -15.57
N HIS A 191 0.46 8.42 -14.31
CA HIS A 191 -0.47 9.00 -13.31
C HIS A 191 -0.72 10.49 -13.51
N THR A 192 0.29 11.22 -13.96
CA THR A 192 0.16 12.60 -14.40
C THR A 192 0.90 12.73 -15.71
N ARG A 193 0.13 12.75 -16.80
CA ARG A 193 0.66 12.68 -18.17
C ARG A 193 1.83 13.64 -18.38
N GLY A 194 2.95 13.10 -18.85
CA GLY A 194 4.18 13.84 -19.13
C GLY A 194 5.04 14.18 -17.89
N LYS A 195 4.64 13.76 -16.68
CA LYS A 195 5.41 13.97 -15.44
C LYS A 195 5.87 12.64 -14.88
N HIS A 196 6.99 12.15 -15.37
CA HIS A 196 7.65 10.94 -14.90
C HIS A 196 8.76 11.26 -13.89
N TYR A 197 9.18 10.26 -13.12
CA TYR A 197 10.30 10.38 -12.19
C TYR A 197 11.55 9.71 -12.78
N VAL A 198 12.66 10.45 -12.78
CA VAL A 198 13.94 9.97 -13.33
C VAL A 198 14.95 9.79 -12.22
N ALA A 199 15.49 8.57 -12.07
CA ALA A 199 16.63 8.29 -11.23
C ALA A 199 17.87 9.04 -11.77
N ARG A 200 18.60 9.70 -10.87
CA ARG A 200 19.82 10.46 -11.17
C ARG A 200 20.94 9.90 -10.32
N ALA A 201 22.11 9.65 -10.91
CA ALA A 201 23.25 9.09 -10.18
C ALA A 201 23.66 10.00 -9.01
N GLU A 202 23.68 11.33 -9.23
CA GLU A 202 23.96 12.30 -8.17
C GLU A 202 22.94 12.23 -7.01
N ASN A 203 21.65 12.04 -7.34
CA ASN A 203 20.60 11.95 -6.34
C ASN A 203 20.74 10.68 -5.50
N ILE A 204 20.99 9.54 -6.14
CA ILE A 204 21.24 8.25 -5.48
C ILE A 204 22.46 8.39 -4.56
N ARG A 205 23.59 8.86 -5.07
CA ARG A 205 24.81 9.05 -4.27
C ARG A 205 24.58 9.95 -3.06
N ARG A 206 23.91 11.09 -3.26
CA ARG A 206 23.63 12.05 -2.18
C ARG A 206 22.74 11.46 -1.09
N TYR A 207 21.62 10.85 -1.47
CA TYR A 207 20.60 10.37 -0.54
C TYR A 207 20.83 8.94 -0.05
N THR A 208 21.91 8.30 -0.49
CA THR A 208 22.43 7.07 0.11
C THR A 208 23.73 7.31 0.88
N GLU A 209 24.08 8.60 1.09
CA GLU A 209 25.30 9.03 1.80
C GLU A 209 26.59 8.43 1.21
N GLY A 210 26.62 8.26 -0.12
CA GLY A 210 27.76 7.71 -0.84
C GLY A 210 27.83 6.19 -0.85
N ARG A 211 26.83 5.48 -0.31
CA ARG A 211 26.78 4.00 -0.36
C ARG A 211 26.70 3.47 -1.79
N PHE A 212 26.05 4.21 -2.69
CA PHE A 212 25.90 3.83 -4.09
C PHE A 212 26.28 4.97 -5.04
N ASP A 213 26.94 4.63 -6.16
CA ASP A 213 27.30 5.57 -7.23
C ASP A 213 27.08 4.90 -8.61
N PRO A 214 25.82 4.75 -9.05
CA PRO A 214 25.50 4.03 -10.28
C PRO A 214 25.99 4.76 -11.52
N VAL A 215 26.39 3.97 -12.51
CA VAL A 215 26.82 4.44 -13.84
C VAL A 215 25.91 3.87 -14.93
N GLY A 216 25.79 4.59 -16.05
CA GLY A 216 25.03 4.12 -17.21
C GLY A 216 23.50 4.23 -17.09
N LEU A 217 23.00 5.06 -16.16
CA LEU A 217 21.57 5.33 -16.05
C LEU A 217 21.08 6.13 -17.27
N ASP A 218 19.87 5.81 -17.76
CA ASP A 218 19.15 6.71 -18.66
C ASP A 218 18.54 7.84 -17.82
N GLU A 219 19.26 8.97 -17.75
CA GLU A 219 18.83 10.13 -16.98
C GLU A 219 17.98 11.12 -17.78
N TYR A 220 17.69 10.89 -19.06
CA TYR A 220 16.84 11.78 -19.86
C TYR A 220 15.83 11.01 -20.72
N PRO A 221 15.06 10.07 -20.13
CA PRO A 221 14.05 9.34 -20.87
C PRO A 221 12.84 10.22 -21.16
N ASP A 222 12.05 9.83 -22.16
CA ASP A 222 10.69 10.30 -22.33
C ASP A 222 9.73 9.56 -21.38
N ALA A 223 8.66 10.23 -20.95
CA ALA A 223 7.58 9.60 -20.21
C ALA A 223 6.92 8.49 -21.05
N LEU A 224 6.40 7.45 -20.40
CA LEU A 224 5.47 6.55 -21.07
C LEU A 224 4.17 7.31 -21.38
N ASP A 225 3.51 6.89 -22.46
CA ASP A 225 2.18 7.39 -22.83
C ASP A 225 1.20 6.22 -22.89
N GLU A 226 -0.07 6.51 -22.61
CA GLU A 226 -1.15 5.56 -22.76
C GLU A 226 -2.28 6.20 -23.57
N PRO A 227 -2.89 5.46 -24.53
CA PRO A 227 -3.86 6.03 -25.45
C PRO A 227 -5.17 6.43 -24.76
N MET A 228 -5.54 5.76 -23.67
CA MET A 228 -6.77 6.01 -22.92
C MET A 228 -6.48 5.92 -21.43
N PRO A 229 -6.43 7.04 -20.70
CA PRO A 229 -6.25 6.98 -19.26
C PRO A 229 -7.50 6.39 -18.59
N PRO A 230 -7.36 5.73 -17.42
CA PRO A 230 -8.47 5.24 -16.63
C PRO A 230 -9.52 6.34 -16.42
N ARG A 231 -10.80 6.00 -16.65
CA ARG A 231 -11.91 6.95 -16.49
C ARG A 231 -12.36 7.01 -15.04
N GLU A 232 -12.69 8.22 -14.59
CA GLU A 232 -13.30 8.47 -13.28
C GLU A 232 -14.71 7.84 -13.24
N VAL A 233 -14.99 7.06 -12.19
CA VAL A 233 -16.32 6.54 -11.85
C VAL A 233 -16.77 7.14 -10.51
N ALA A 234 -18.09 7.19 -10.31
CA ALA A 234 -18.64 7.64 -9.04
C ALA A 234 -18.24 6.68 -7.91
N LEU A 235 -17.84 7.23 -6.76
CA LEU A 235 -17.63 6.44 -5.56
C LEU A 235 -18.94 5.73 -5.17
N PRO A 236 -18.94 4.40 -5.05
CA PRO A 236 -20.10 3.68 -4.57
C PRO A 236 -20.52 4.14 -3.16
N GLN A 237 -21.81 4.04 -2.85
CA GLN A 237 -22.31 4.31 -1.51
C GLN A 237 -21.99 3.13 -0.58
N ALA A 238 -21.74 3.44 0.70
CA ALA A 238 -21.66 2.43 1.74
C ALA A 238 -23.05 1.82 2.00
N ASP A 239 -23.09 0.55 2.35
CA ASP A 239 -24.35 -0.14 2.63
C ASP A 239 -24.91 0.30 4.00
N PRO A 240 -26.25 0.40 4.15
CA PRO A 240 -26.85 0.67 5.44
C PRO A 240 -26.59 -0.51 6.39
N MET A 241 -26.35 -0.19 7.66
CA MET A 241 -26.10 -1.22 8.66
C MET A 241 -27.41 -1.97 9.00
N PRO A 242 -27.41 -3.31 9.03
CA PRO A 242 -28.58 -4.06 9.45
C PRO A 242 -28.76 -4.00 10.97
N GLU A 243 -30.02 -4.06 11.41
CA GLU A 243 -30.35 -4.27 12.82
C GLU A 243 -30.32 -5.77 13.17
N GLY A 244 -29.95 -6.09 14.41
CA GLY A 244 -29.99 -7.47 14.92
C GLY A 244 -28.69 -8.26 14.74
N ASP A 245 -28.82 -9.59 14.71
CA ASP A 245 -27.70 -10.53 14.72
C ASP A 245 -27.04 -10.65 13.32
N VAL A 246 -25.71 -10.51 13.25
CA VAL A 246 -24.95 -10.60 12.00
C VAL A 246 -23.64 -11.38 12.16
N ALA A 247 -23.06 -11.75 11.01
CA ALA A 247 -21.69 -12.21 10.91
C ALA A 247 -20.75 -11.07 10.47
N LEU A 248 -19.67 -10.83 11.21
CA LEU A 248 -18.61 -9.88 10.85
C LEU A 248 -17.52 -10.59 10.05
N LEU A 249 -17.22 -10.08 8.86
CA LEU A 249 -16.11 -10.54 8.01
C LEU A 249 -14.93 -9.57 8.11
N LEU A 250 -13.76 -10.10 8.46
CA LEU A 250 -12.47 -9.39 8.43
C LEU A 250 -11.72 -9.75 7.15
N HIS A 251 -10.96 -8.79 6.61
CA HIS A 251 -10.12 -8.99 5.42
C HIS A 251 -8.82 -8.17 5.53
N LEU A 252 -7.82 -8.50 4.73
CA LEU A 252 -6.46 -7.94 4.84
C LEU A 252 -6.33 -6.44 4.54
N ASP A 253 -7.38 -5.78 4.04
CA ASP A 253 -7.38 -4.33 3.84
C ASP A 253 -7.87 -3.55 5.06
N ASP A 254 -8.53 -4.24 6.01
CA ASP A 254 -9.02 -3.65 7.24
C ASP A 254 -9.12 -4.66 8.39
N LEU A 255 -8.14 -4.63 9.29
CA LEU A 255 -8.04 -5.50 10.44
C LEU A 255 -8.26 -4.75 11.77
N HIS A 256 -9.02 -3.66 11.75
CA HIS A 256 -9.39 -2.90 12.96
C HIS A 256 -10.90 -2.93 13.24
N PRO A 257 -11.46 -4.09 13.60
CA PRO A 257 -12.90 -4.22 13.79
C PRO A 257 -13.47 -3.41 14.97
N GLU A 258 -12.67 -3.07 15.97
CA GLU A 258 -13.10 -2.44 17.21
C GLU A 258 -13.63 -1.02 17.04
N SER A 259 -13.23 -0.37 15.94
CA SER A 259 -13.62 1.01 15.61
C SER A 259 -14.57 1.09 14.42
N LEU A 260 -15.08 -0.05 13.92
CA LEU A 260 -16.08 -0.03 12.86
C LEU A 260 -17.41 0.54 13.38
N PRO A 261 -18.14 1.33 12.56
CA PRO A 261 -19.37 2.00 12.97
C PRO A 261 -20.58 1.05 13.00
N LEU A 262 -20.52 -0.03 13.78
CA LEU A 262 -21.50 -1.14 13.84
C LEU A 262 -22.73 -0.84 14.73
N ARG A 263 -23.33 0.36 14.62
CA ARG A 263 -24.44 0.77 15.50
C ARG A 263 -25.71 -0.04 15.22
N GLY A 264 -26.37 -0.51 16.29
CA GLY A 264 -27.63 -1.26 16.19
C GLY A 264 -27.47 -2.74 15.82
N THR A 265 -26.23 -3.18 15.64
CA THR A 265 -25.90 -4.52 15.15
C THR A 265 -25.22 -5.34 16.25
N LYS A 266 -25.62 -6.60 16.38
CA LYS A 266 -25.02 -7.56 17.31
C LYS A 266 -24.19 -8.58 16.52
N ILE A 267 -22.88 -8.56 16.74
CA ILE A 267 -21.98 -9.52 16.11
C ILE A 267 -22.09 -10.86 16.85
N VAL A 268 -22.58 -11.88 16.16
CA VAL A 268 -22.72 -13.25 16.70
C VAL A 268 -21.84 -14.27 15.99
N ARG A 269 -21.10 -13.84 14.96
CA ARG A 269 -20.09 -14.66 14.29
C ARG A 269 -18.97 -13.79 13.72
N ILE A 270 -17.74 -14.28 13.71
CA ILE A 270 -16.59 -13.57 13.14
C ILE A 270 -15.83 -14.49 12.19
N GLY A 271 -15.66 -14.04 10.94
CA GLY A 271 -14.94 -14.74 9.87
C GLY A 271 -13.68 -13.97 9.45
N GLY A 272 -12.59 -14.67 9.19
CA GLY A 272 -11.37 -14.09 8.60
C GLY A 272 -11.14 -14.56 7.16
N LEU A 273 -11.12 -13.63 6.21
CA LEU A 273 -10.81 -13.87 4.80
C LEU A 273 -9.37 -13.41 4.50
N ILE A 274 -8.50 -14.37 4.20
CA ILE A 274 -7.12 -14.10 3.77
C ILE A 274 -7.05 -14.31 2.26
N VAL A 275 -6.67 -13.24 1.54
CA VAL A 275 -6.49 -13.27 0.09
C VAL A 275 -5.16 -12.62 -0.21
N HIS A 276 -4.14 -13.45 -0.43
CA HIS A 276 -2.79 -12.98 -0.74
C HIS A 276 -2.75 -12.35 -2.14
N ALA A 277 -1.79 -11.44 -2.34
CA ALA A 277 -1.44 -11.00 -3.68
C ALA A 277 -0.97 -12.20 -4.54
N GLN A 278 -1.22 -12.13 -5.85
CA GLN A 278 -0.80 -13.19 -6.77
C GLN A 278 0.72 -13.39 -6.68
N GLY A 279 1.13 -14.64 -6.46
CA GLY A 279 2.55 -15.00 -6.37
C GLY A 279 3.26 -14.56 -5.08
N ALA A 280 2.54 -14.00 -4.09
CA ALA A 280 3.10 -13.51 -2.83
C ALA A 280 4.13 -14.48 -2.21
N SER A 281 5.25 -13.92 -1.78
CA SER A 281 6.30 -14.66 -1.08
C SER A 281 5.81 -15.18 0.27
N ASP A 282 6.50 -16.20 0.79
CA ASP A 282 6.13 -16.81 2.08
C ASP A 282 6.21 -15.81 3.23
N ARG A 283 7.09 -14.81 3.13
CA ARG A 283 7.17 -13.71 4.09
C ARG A 283 5.90 -12.85 4.10
N VAL A 284 5.39 -12.51 2.92
CA VAL A 284 4.14 -11.73 2.79
C VAL A 284 2.98 -12.55 3.34
N LYS A 285 2.89 -13.83 2.97
CA LYS A 285 1.84 -14.74 3.48
C LYS A 285 1.88 -14.88 5.00
N ALA A 286 3.06 -15.10 5.58
CA ALA A 286 3.22 -15.20 7.03
C ALA A 286 2.83 -13.89 7.75
N ALA A 287 3.12 -12.74 7.15
CA ALA A 287 2.71 -11.45 7.70
C ALA A 287 1.18 -11.25 7.63
N ASP A 288 0.53 -11.67 6.55
CA ASP A 288 -0.93 -11.66 6.38
C ASP A 288 -1.61 -12.56 7.41
N GLU A 289 -1.14 -13.79 7.55
CA GLU A 289 -1.67 -14.77 8.51
C GLU A 289 -1.52 -14.30 9.95
N ALA A 290 -0.34 -13.78 10.32
CA ALA A 290 -0.10 -13.25 11.66
C ALA A 290 -0.99 -12.03 11.96
N ALA A 291 -1.18 -11.14 10.98
CA ALA A 291 -2.05 -9.98 11.13
C ALA A 291 -3.53 -10.39 11.29
N MET A 292 -4.00 -11.36 10.49
CA MET A 292 -5.37 -11.87 10.58
C MET A 292 -5.60 -12.58 11.93
N ALA A 293 -4.64 -13.38 12.40
CA ALA A 293 -4.74 -14.05 13.69
C ALA A 293 -4.86 -13.05 14.85
N ASP A 294 -4.04 -11.99 14.84
CA ASP A 294 -4.14 -10.88 15.80
C ASP A 294 -5.52 -10.21 15.75
N ALA A 295 -6.03 -9.94 14.55
CA ALA A 295 -7.33 -9.30 14.36
C ALA A 295 -8.49 -10.17 14.83
N LEU A 296 -8.48 -11.47 14.52
CA LEU A 296 -9.49 -12.42 14.98
C LEU A 296 -9.50 -12.56 16.51
N ALA A 297 -8.32 -12.59 17.14
CA ALA A 297 -8.21 -12.63 18.60
C ALA A 297 -8.79 -11.35 19.24
N ARG A 298 -8.44 -10.17 18.71
CA ARG A 298 -8.98 -8.89 19.18
C ARG A 298 -10.48 -8.77 18.96
N ALA A 299 -10.98 -9.18 17.80
CA ALA A 299 -12.41 -9.18 17.49
C ALA A 299 -13.18 -10.13 18.42
N THR A 300 -12.64 -11.33 18.66
CA THR A 300 -13.23 -12.32 19.56
C THR A 300 -13.37 -11.76 20.96
N ALA A 301 -12.33 -11.11 21.48
CA ALA A 301 -12.36 -10.46 22.78
C ALA A 301 -13.37 -9.29 22.81
N ARG A 302 -13.38 -8.46 21.75
CA ARG A 302 -14.23 -7.25 21.68
C ARG A 302 -15.73 -7.55 21.62
N PHE A 303 -16.12 -8.61 20.92
CA PHE A 303 -17.52 -8.96 20.67
C PHE A 303 -17.99 -10.20 21.44
N ALA A 304 -17.12 -10.82 22.24
CA ALA A 304 -17.42 -12.04 22.99
C ALA A 304 -17.99 -13.18 22.11
N CYS A 305 -17.42 -13.34 20.92
CA CYS A 305 -17.87 -14.27 19.88
C CYS A 305 -16.67 -14.95 19.22
N PRO A 306 -16.64 -16.28 19.03
CA PRO A 306 -15.51 -16.96 18.40
C PRO A 306 -15.24 -16.47 16.97
N GLY A 307 -13.98 -16.11 16.70
CA GLY A 307 -13.48 -15.84 15.36
C GLY A 307 -12.73 -17.03 14.76
N ALA A 308 -12.99 -17.30 13.49
CA ALA A 308 -12.32 -18.36 12.74
C ALA A 308 -12.10 -17.94 11.27
N PRO A 309 -11.17 -18.58 10.54
CA PRO A 309 -11.10 -18.45 9.10
C PRO A 309 -12.43 -18.80 8.43
N VAL A 310 -12.79 -18.08 7.36
CA VAL A 310 -14.01 -18.38 6.62
C VAL A 310 -13.90 -19.72 5.88
N GLY A 311 -15.01 -20.46 5.86
CA GLY A 311 -15.19 -21.68 5.10
C GLY A 311 -16.61 -21.77 4.51
N ASN A 312 -16.98 -22.90 3.94
CA ASN A 312 -18.32 -23.08 3.36
C ASN A 312 -19.40 -22.96 4.44
N GLY A 313 -20.43 -22.15 4.16
CA GLY A 313 -21.55 -21.94 5.08
C GLY A 313 -21.20 -21.20 6.38
N TRP A 314 -20.02 -20.57 6.46
CA TRP A 314 -19.56 -19.94 7.70
C TRP A 314 -20.53 -18.93 8.29
N ALA A 315 -21.31 -18.21 7.46
CA ALA A 315 -22.27 -17.21 7.92
C ALA A 315 -23.62 -17.80 8.37
N ASP A 316 -23.94 -19.05 7.99
CA ASP A 316 -25.14 -19.79 8.46
C ASP A 316 -26.45 -18.99 8.35
N GLY A 317 -26.64 -18.36 7.19
CA GLY A 317 -27.82 -17.55 6.88
C GLY A 317 -27.86 -16.14 7.49
N LEU A 318 -26.87 -15.77 8.31
CA LEU A 318 -26.76 -14.41 8.85
C LEU A 318 -26.38 -13.41 7.76
N PRO A 319 -26.90 -12.16 7.83
CA PRO A 319 -26.32 -11.06 7.07
C PRO A 319 -24.83 -10.92 7.38
N VAL A 320 -24.02 -10.75 6.33
CA VAL A 320 -22.57 -10.56 6.48
C VAL A 320 -22.26 -9.08 6.39
N VAL A 321 -21.57 -8.53 7.40
CA VAL A 321 -21.08 -7.16 7.44
C VAL A 321 -19.56 -7.18 7.38
N THR A 322 -18.96 -6.27 6.61
CA THR A 322 -17.52 -6.11 6.48
C THR A 322 -17.15 -4.64 6.39
N ALA A 323 -15.93 -4.30 6.81
CA ALA A 323 -15.33 -3.03 6.40
C ALA A 323 -15.26 -2.93 4.87
N TRP A 324 -15.25 -1.72 4.33
CA TRP A 324 -15.07 -1.49 2.91
C TRP A 324 -13.69 -1.98 2.46
N ALA A 325 -13.66 -3.04 1.65
CA ALA A 325 -12.46 -3.48 0.96
C ALA A 325 -12.24 -2.60 -0.28
N PRO A 326 -11.13 -1.83 -0.36
CA PRO A 326 -10.80 -1.08 -1.56
C PRO A 326 -10.47 -2.02 -2.74
N VAL A 327 -10.49 -1.48 -3.95
CA VAL A 327 -10.13 -2.15 -5.21
C VAL A 327 -8.82 -2.91 -5.02
N GLY A 328 -8.87 -4.22 -5.25
CA GLY A 328 -7.77 -5.13 -5.01
C GLY A 328 -8.25 -6.55 -4.65
N PRO A 329 -7.33 -7.44 -4.26
CA PRO A 329 -7.64 -8.86 -4.04
C PRO A 329 -8.76 -9.12 -3.01
N SER A 330 -8.76 -8.39 -1.89
CA SER A 330 -9.82 -8.51 -0.87
C SER A 330 -11.21 -8.19 -1.43
N ALA A 331 -11.33 -7.15 -2.26
CA ALA A 331 -12.60 -6.75 -2.84
C ALA A 331 -13.08 -7.75 -3.89
N THR A 332 -12.16 -8.28 -4.72
CA THR A 332 -12.48 -9.28 -5.75
C THR A 332 -12.96 -10.61 -5.17
N ALA A 333 -12.40 -11.03 -4.04
CA ALA A 333 -12.74 -12.29 -3.38
C ALA A 333 -13.85 -12.16 -2.32
N MET A 334 -14.42 -10.96 -2.16
CA MET A 334 -15.48 -10.70 -1.19
C MET A 334 -16.72 -11.54 -1.56
N PRO A 335 -17.37 -12.23 -0.60
CA PRO A 335 -18.60 -12.96 -0.88
C PRO A 335 -19.72 -12.03 -1.35
N ASP A 336 -20.55 -12.51 -2.28
CA ASP A 336 -21.72 -11.79 -2.75
C ASP A 336 -22.68 -11.45 -1.59
N GLY A 337 -23.29 -10.27 -1.65
CA GLY A 337 -24.27 -9.82 -0.66
C GLY A 337 -23.70 -9.36 0.68
N CYS A 338 -22.37 -9.26 0.83
CA CYS A 338 -21.77 -8.63 2.01
C CYS A 338 -22.12 -7.13 2.07
N LEU A 339 -22.61 -6.67 3.21
CA LEU A 339 -22.88 -5.27 3.51
C LEU A 339 -21.56 -4.59 3.90
N ARG A 340 -21.14 -3.59 3.13
CA ARG A 340 -19.84 -2.94 3.25
C ARG A 340 -19.97 -1.58 3.92
N VAL A 341 -19.26 -1.44 5.04
CA VAL A 341 -19.29 -0.22 5.84
C VAL A 341 -18.00 0.55 5.63
N ARG A 342 -18.13 1.83 5.27
CA ARG A 342 -16.98 2.70 5.03
C ARG A 342 -16.62 3.46 6.30
N ARG A 343 -15.31 3.70 6.50
CA ARG A 343 -14.82 4.50 7.63
C ARG A 343 -15.08 5.98 7.37
N ALA A 344 -15.35 6.74 8.42
CA ALA A 344 -15.47 8.20 8.36
C ALA A 344 -14.26 8.87 7.69
N TRP A 345 -13.04 8.37 7.96
CA TRP A 345 -11.81 8.80 7.30
C TRP A 345 -11.89 8.69 5.77
N ASP A 346 -12.35 7.55 5.27
CA ASP A 346 -12.48 7.27 3.84
C ASP A 346 -13.62 8.09 3.21
N ASP A 347 -14.77 8.17 3.89
CA ASP A 347 -15.91 9.01 3.48
C ASP A 347 -15.52 10.48 3.29
N ALA A 348 -14.67 11.00 4.17
CA ALA A 348 -14.23 12.38 4.13
C ALA A 348 -13.14 12.63 3.07
N ALA A 349 -12.17 11.72 2.93
CA ALA A 349 -10.98 11.92 2.13
C ALA A 349 -11.09 11.46 0.67
N TRP A 350 -11.76 10.34 0.39
CA TRP A 350 -11.83 9.77 -0.97
C TRP A 350 -12.50 10.70 -1.99
N PRO A 351 -13.58 11.44 -1.66
CA PRO A 351 -14.16 12.43 -2.59
C PRO A 351 -13.20 13.56 -2.99
N LYS A 352 -12.09 13.76 -2.25
CA LYS A 352 -11.04 14.73 -2.55
C LYS A 352 -9.85 14.11 -3.31
N SER A 353 -9.88 12.80 -3.55
CA SER A 353 -8.76 12.01 -4.09
C SER A 353 -8.90 11.63 -5.57
N THR A 354 -9.87 12.20 -6.27
CA THR A 354 -10.19 11.80 -7.66
C THR A 354 -9.29 12.41 -8.74
N ARG A 355 -8.52 13.45 -8.41
CA ARG A 355 -7.59 14.12 -9.36
C ARG A 355 -6.16 14.05 -8.82
N GLY A 356 -5.32 15.05 -9.08
CA GLY A 356 -3.99 15.13 -8.47
C GLY A 356 -4.02 15.34 -6.94
N TYR A 357 -2.97 14.89 -6.26
CA TYR A 357 -2.84 14.95 -4.79
C TYR A 357 -3.01 16.35 -4.18
N SER A 358 -2.74 17.42 -4.94
CA SER A 358 -2.89 18.81 -4.47
C SER A 358 -4.28 19.12 -3.93
N ARG A 359 -5.34 18.52 -4.51
CA ARG A 359 -6.72 18.70 -4.03
C ARG A 359 -6.93 18.12 -2.63
N LEU A 360 -6.44 16.91 -2.38
CA LEU A 360 -6.50 16.30 -1.05
C LEU A 360 -5.61 17.05 -0.07
N ARG A 361 -4.38 17.42 -0.49
CA ARG A 361 -3.43 18.15 0.35
C ARG A 361 -4.04 19.43 0.93
N SER A 362 -4.72 20.22 0.12
CA SER A 362 -5.38 21.45 0.59
C SER A 362 -6.55 21.19 1.55
N ALA A 363 -7.11 19.99 1.56
CA ALA A 363 -8.20 19.60 2.47
C ALA A 363 -7.69 18.98 3.79
N ILE A 364 -6.41 18.61 3.90
CA ILE A 364 -5.83 17.97 5.10
C ILE A 364 -6.16 18.72 6.41
N PRO A 365 -6.02 20.07 6.50
CA PRO A 365 -6.35 20.76 7.74
C PRO A 365 -7.80 20.56 8.21
N ALA A 366 -8.75 20.49 7.28
CA ALA A 366 -10.16 20.23 7.61
C ALA A 366 -10.42 18.76 7.96
N LEU A 367 -9.69 17.83 7.34
CA LEU A 367 -9.81 16.39 7.57
C LEU A 367 -9.19 15.92 8.90
N ARG A 368 -8.23 16.68 9.44
CA ARG A 368 -7.60 16.40 10.74
C ARG A 368 -8.52 16.63 11.94
N GLY A 369 -9.58 17.43 11.77
CA GLY A 369 -10.56 17.73 12.81
C GLY A 369 -11.88 16.98 12.69
N ALA A 370 -11.99 16.02 11.76
CA ALA A 370 -13.23 15.32 11.38
C ALA A 370 -13.39 13.94 12.02
#